data_AF-A0A9N9AN50-F1
#
_entry.id   AF-A0A9N9AN50-F1
#
_cell.length_a   1.000
_cell.length_b   1.000
_cell.length_c   1.000
_cell.angle_alpha   90.00
_cell.angle_beta   90.00
_cell.angle_gamma   90.00
#
_symmetry.space_group_name_H-M   'P 1'
#
loop_
_entity.id
_entity.type
_entity.pdbx_description
1 polymer ?
#
loop_
_entity_poly.entity_id
_entity_poly.type
_entity_poly.pdbx_seq_one_letter_code
_entity_poly.pdbx_strand_id
1 'polypeptide(L)'
;MEFNFDFDEDDPLVQAQVKQRKTLSQKTVVNYIPKHDYAEWFHAPNPTPPSVLLQTKHGANHLKYSIEYHYAHGNYTKALEVSLEFINFVKHSSENVRNLHGTRDLYETAARSAVRLGEYEQAVGFVNEIDSEEPGHFQLKAMVYFKAKRYVAYLSLTTPSIAAIKNNISYLDLRKNDFSAWKNIGHCLVALLSPQQCDAFSGDLPSITITISTLALHSFRKSFTILTSSLWPNVDIVRSRYEREKRELEEMIETLEKLELCDGKPEEMTEDMEKLEGIKLKKKGEDFLEINMNRLKDDGDENGFMKENLIKQDVSEFQEALEEIGEWILRECSGTTA
;
A
#
# COMPACT_ATOMS: atom_id res chain seq x y z
N MET A 1 23.16 47.78 -30.98
CA MET A 1 24.17 47.29 -30.02
C MET A 1 24.45 45.85 -30.36
N GLU A 2 25.47 45.63 -31.18
CA GLU A 2 26.03 44.29 -31.42
C GLU A 2 27.12 44.07 -30.37
N PHE A 3 27.02 42.97 -29.64
CA PHE A 3 28.00 42.55 -28.65
C PHE A 3 29.05 41.70 -29.36
N ASN A 4 30.24 42.26 -29.60
CA ASN A 4 31.39 41.54 -30.12
C ASN A 4 32.19 41.01 -28.92
N PHE A 5 32.41 39.70 -28.85
CA PHE A 5 33.26 39.07 -27.85
C PHE A 5 34.63 38.82 -28.48
N ASP A 6 35.60 39.69 -28.20
CA ASP A 6 37.02 39.40 -28.42
C ASP A 6 37.47 38.47 -27.28
N PHE A 7 37.85 37.25 -27.63
CA PHE A 7 38.56 36.36 -26.72
C PHE A 7 40.06 36.61 -26.89
N ASP A 8 40.70 37.10 -25.83
CA ASP A 8 42.16 37.19 -25.73
C ASP A 8 42.79 35.79 -25.91
N GLU A 9 43.63 35.63 -26.93
CA GLU A 9 44.26 34.36 -27.35
C GLU A 9 45.37 33.84 -26.39
N ASP A 10 45.53 34.44 -25.21
CA ASP A 10 46.58 34.09 -24.24
C ASP A 10 46.06 33.43 -22.95
N ASP A 11 44.92 32.72 -23.01
CA ASP A 11 44.49 31.84 -21.90
C ASP A 11 45.27 30.51 -21.91
N PRO A 12 46.11 30.22 -20.89
CA PRO A 12 46.91 29.01 -20.80
C PRO A 12 46.10 27.70 -20.66
N LEU A 13 44.76 27.77 -20.50
CA LEU A 13 43.88 26.59 -20.55
C LEU A 13 43.64 26.06 -21.97
N VAL A 14 43.86 26.87 -23.02
CA VAL A 14 43.63 26.46 -24.43
C VAL A 14 44.81 25.65 -24.98
N GLN A 15 46.04 25.87 -24.50
CA GLN A 15 47.23 25.18 -25.03
C GLN A 15 47.43 23.75 -24.48
N ALA A 16 46.72 23.35 -23.42
CA ALA A 16 46.80 21.99 -22.87
C ALA A 16 46.01 20.95 -23.69
N GLN A 17 45.12 21.37 -24.60
CA GLN A 17 44.28 20.44 -25.38
C GLN A 17 44.82 20.11 -26.78
N VAL A 18 45.96 20.68 -27.21
CA VAL A 18 46.49 20.49 -28.57
C VAL A 18 47.49 19.32 -28.70
N LYS A 19 47.98 18.75 -27.58
CA LYS A 19 48.89 17.59 -27.60
C LYS A 19 48.27 16.31 -27.05
N GLN A 20 47.18 15.86 -27.68
CA GLN A 20 46.84 14.42 -27.73
C GLN A 20 45.82 14.12 -28.84
N ARG A 21 46.12 14.56 -30.08
CA ARG A 21 45.52 13.93 -31.27
C ARG A 21 46.11 12.52 -31.40
N LYS A 22 45.55 11.57 -30.64
CA LYS A 22 45.62 10.15 -30.99
C LYS A 22 45.02 10.01 -32.37
N THR A 23 45.84 9.59 -33.32
CA THR A 23 45.46 9.11 -34.64
C THR A 23 44.29 8.16 -34.48
N LEU A 24 43.10 8.62 -34.90
CA LEU A 24 41.93 7.76 -35.06
C LEU A 24 42.30 6.70 -36.11
N SER A 25 42.74 5.54 -35.63
CA SER A 25 42.70 4.31 -36.40
C SER A 25 41.31 4.24 -37.03
N GLN A 26 41.28 4.07 -38.36
CA GLN A 26 40.06 3.99 -39.16
C GLN A 26 39.05 3.09 -38.44
N LYS A 27 38.05 3.72 -37.81
CA LYS A 27 36.89 3.01 -37.30
C LYS A 27 36.28 2.32 -38.50
N THR A 28 36.31 1.01 -38.48
CA THR A 28 35.38 0.18 -39.24
C THR A 28 34.02 0.85 -39.09
N VAL A 29 33.40 1.23 -40.20
CA VAL A 29 32.03 1.75 -40.19
C VAL A 29 31.16 0.59 -39.72
N VAL A 30 31.02 0.46 -38.41
CA VAL A 30 30.01 -0.39 -37.81
C VAL A 30 28.71 0.32 -38.16
N ASN A 31 28.02 -0.20 -39.18
CA ASN A 31 26.66 0.22 -39.50
C ASN A 31 25.88 0.23 -38.18
N TYR A 32 25.59 1.42 -37.68
CA TYR A 32 24.69 1.58 -36.56
C TYR A 32 23.30 1.20 -37.08
N ILE A 33 22.92 -0.05 -36.82
CA ILE A 33 21.53 -0.47 -36.93
C ILE A 33 20.91 0.00 -35.62
N PRO A 34 19.94 0.93 -35.63
CA PRO A 34 19.16 1.24 -34.45
C PRO A 34 18.65 -0.09 -33.91
N LYS A 35 18.94 -0.41 -32.64
CA LYS A 35 18.22 -1.49 -31.99
C LYS A 35 16.76 -1.07 -32.04
N HIS A 36 15.98 -1.76 -32.86
CA HIS A 36 14.54 -1.74 -32.70
C HIS A 36 14.30 -2.39 -31.34
N ASP A 37 14.22 -1.56 -30.30
CA ASP A 37 13.69 -1.94 -29.00
C ASP A 37 12.21 -2.25 -29.23
N TYR A 38 11.93 -3.41 -29.81
CA TYR A 38 10.57 -3.90 -29.95
C TYR A 38 10.04 -4.06 -28.52
N ALA A 39 8.99 -3.31 -28.21
CA ALA A 39 8.29 -3.25 -26.92
C ALA A 39 7.68 -4.61 -26.48
N GLU A 40 8.01 -5.70 -27.15
CA GLU A 40 7.38 -7.00 -27.09
C GLU A 40 8.39 -8.16 -27.18
N TRP A 41 9.70 -7.90 -26.98
CA TRP A 41 10.72 -8.94 -27.08
C TRP A 41 10.46 -10.15 -26.13
N PHE A 42 9.74 -9.94 -25.04
CA PHE A 42 9.31 -10.96 -24.08
C PHE A 42 8.05 -11.74 -24.53
N HIS A 43 7.43 -11.38 -25.65
CA HIS A 43 6.35 -12.15 -26.32
C HIS A 43 6.88 -13.17 -27.35
N ALA A 44 8.20 -13.29 -27.51
CA ALA A 44 8.78 -14.29 -28.40
C ALA A 44 8.30 -15.72 -28.01
N PRO A 45 8.13 -16.65 -28.97
CA PRO A 45 7.62 -18.00 -28.69
C PRO A 45 8.48 -18.77 -27.67
N ASN A 46 9.78 -18.45 -27.58
CA ASN A 46 10.70 -18.93 -26.56
C ASN A 46 11.45 -17.72 -25.98
N PRO A 47 10.83 -16.97 -25.04
CA PRO A 47 11.48 -15.83 -24.46
C PRO A 47 12.66 -16.33 -23.59
N THR A 48 13.76 -15.58 -23.60
CA THR A 48 14.90 -15.92 -22.74
C THR A 48 14.44 -15.92 -21.28
N PRO A 49 14.73 -16.97 -20.50
CA PRO A 49 14.31 -17.03 -19.10
C PRO A 49 14.83 -15.83 -18.29
N PRO A 50 14.05 -15.28 -17.35
CA PRO A 50 14.47 -14.18 -16.49
C PRO A 50 15.81 -14.42 -15.80
N SER A 51 16.05 -15.63 -15.29
CA SER A 51 17.31 -16.04 -14.65
C SER A 51 18.54 -15.89 -15.56
N VAL A 52 18.39 -16.14 -16.88
CA VAL A 52 19.45 -16.00 -17.88
C VAL A 52 19.62 -14.53 -18.27
N LEU A 53 18.52 -13.80 -18.42
CA LEU A 53 18.56 -12.37 -18.74
C LEU A 53 19.23 -11.54 -17.65
N LEU A 54 18.99 -11.88 -16.37
CA LEU A 54 19.57 -11.19 -15.22
C LEU A 54 21.11 -11.25 -15.18
N GLN A 55 21.71 -12.22 -15.87
CA GLN A 55 23.16 -12.32 -16.01
C GLN A 55 23.73 -11.41 -17.12
N THR A 56 22.86 -10.79 -17.94
CA THR A 56 23.26 -9.91 -19.03
C THR A 56 23.29 -8.45 -18.60
N LYS A 57 24.18 -7.66 -19.21
CA LYS A 57 24.40 -6.23 -18.88
C LYS A 57 23.13 -5.37 -18.83
N HIS A 58 22.14 -5.68 -19.66
CA HIS A 58 20.89 -4.90 -19.76
C HIS A 58 19.64 -5.69 -19.38
N GLY A 59 19.76 -6.98 -19.04
CA GLY A 59 18.59 -7.84 -18.86
C GLY A 59 17.77 -7.50 -17.62
N ALA A 60 18.39 -6.95 -16.56
CA ALA A 60 17.64 -6.42 -15.42
C ALA A 60 16.67 -5.29 -15.82
N ASN A 61 17.12 -4.33 -16.63
CA ASN A 61 16.25 -3.26 -17.13
C ASN A 61 15.18 -3.79 -18.07
N HIS A 62 15.53 -4.73 -18.96
CA HIS A 62 14.56 -5.36 -19.84
C HIS A 62 13.46 -6.09 -19.07
N LEU A 63 13.82 -6.81 -18.00
CA LEU A 63 12.84 -7.50 -17.16
C LEU A 63 11.92 -6.54 -16.43
N LYS A 64 12.45 -5.43 -15.88
CA LYS A 64 11.62 -4.38 -15.29
C LYS A 64 10.58 -3.85 -16.28
N TYR A 65 11.00 -3.53 -17.51
CA TYR A 65 10.04 -3.09 -18.54
C TYR A 65 9.00 -4.17 -18.86
N SER A 66 9.38 -5.44 -18.90
CA SER A 66 8.40 -6.53 -19.11
C SER A 66 7.40 -6.67 -17.96
N ILE A 67 7.86 -6.47 -16.72
CA ILE A 67 7.02 -6.50 -15.51
C ILE A 67 6.03 -5.34 -15.53
N GLU A 68 6.51 -4.13 -15.78
CA GLU A 68 5.67 -2.93 -15.91
C GLU A 68 4.65 -3.09 -17.03
N TYR A 69 5.06 -3.63 -18.18
CA TYR A 69 4.17 -3.92 -19.29
C TYR A 69 3.06 -4.90 -18.88
N HIS A 70 3.40 -6.05 -18.29
CA HIS A 70 2.41 -7.03 -17.86
C HIS A 70 1.44 -6.44 -16.83
N TYR A 71 1.95 -5.65 -15.88
CA TYR A 71 1.12 -4.97 -14.89
C TYR A 71 0.16 -3.96 -15.52
N ALA A 72 0.65 -3.11 -16.42
CA ALA A 72 -0.14 -2.08 -17.11
C ALA A 72 -1.26 -2.67 -17.99
N HIS A 73 -1.03 -3.85 -18.56
CA HIS A 73 -2.00 -4.58 -19.39
C HIS A 73 -2.89 -5.54 -18.59
N GLY A 74 -2.83 -5.51 -17.26
CA GLY A 74 -3.69 -6.32 -16.39
C GLY A 74 -3.33 -7.80 -16.31
N ASN A 75 -2.18 -8.21 -16.86
CA ASN A 75 -1.65 -9.56 -16.70
C ASN A 75 -0.90 -9.69 -15.36
N TYR A 76 -1.66 -9.61 -14.26
CA TYR A 76 -1.10 -9.57 -12.91
C TYR A 76 -0.39 -10.87 -12.52
N THR A 77 -0.89 -12.02 -12.98
CA THR A 77 -0.22 -13.31 -12.77
C THR A 77 1.19 -13.28 -13.35
N LYS A 78 1.34 -12.86 -14.62
CA LYS A 78 2.66 -12.84 -15.24
C LYS A 78 3.57 -11.78 -14.64
N ALA A 79 3.01 -10.60 -14.33
CA ALA A 79 3.76 -9.55 -13.64
C ALA A 79 4.32 -10.04 -12.29
N LEU A 80 3.52 -10.78 -11.52
CA LEU A 80 3.93 -11.35 -10.25
C LEU A 80 4.99 -12.44 -10.41
N GLU A 81 4.78 -13.41 -11.32
CA GLU A 81 5.75 -14.48 -11.61
C GLU A 81 7.13 -13.92 -11.94
N VAL A 82 7.19 -12.99 -12.89
CA VAL A 82 8.46 -12.42 -13.35
C VAL A 82 9.10 -11.54 -12.27
N SER A 83 8.30 -10.85 -11.45
CA SER A 83 8.81 -10.11 -10.29
C SER A 83 9.42 -11.05 -9.25
N LEU A 84 8.78 -12.17 -8.95
CA LEU A 84 9.26 -13.17 -8.01
C LEU A 84 10.57 -13.80 -8.48
N GLU A 85 10.67 -14.16 -9.76
CA GLU A 85 11.92 -14.68 -10.34
C GLU A 85 13.06 -13.68 -10.17
N PHE A 86 12.81 -12.39 -10.42
CA PHE A 86 13.79 -11.33 -10.22
C PHE A 86 14.18 -11.20 -8.75
N ILE A 87 13.20 -11.08 -7.84
CA ILE A 87 13.45 -10.94 -6.39
C ILE A 87 14.25 -12.12 -5.88
N ASN A 88 13.87 -13.35 -6.25
CA ASN A 88 14.56 -14.57 -5.85
C ASN A 88 16.00 -14.59 -6.37
N PHE A 89 16.22 -14.20 -7.62
CA PHE A 89 17.57 -14.10 -8.17
C PHE A 89 18.44 -13.13 -7.38
N VAL A 90 17.91 -11.94 -7.02
CA VAL A 90 18.67 -10.96 -6.24
C VAL A 90 18.96 -11.47 -4.83
N LYS A 91 17.99 -12.10 -4.16
CA LYS A 91 18.17 -12.66 -2.80
C LYS A 91 19.25 -13.74 -2.74
N HIS A 92 19.38 -14.56 -3.79
CA HIS A 92 20.30 -15.71 -3.82
C HIS A 92 21.61 -15.46 -4.59
N SER A 93 21.78 -14.27 -5.15
CA SER A 93 23.03 -13.91 -5.84
C SER A 93 24.08 -13.37 -4.86
N SER A 94 25.37 -13.67 -5.13
CA SER A 94 26.50 -13.15 -4.35
C SER A 94 26.65 -11.62 -4.49
N GLU A 95 27.32 -10.99 -3.51
CA GLU A 95 27.37 -9.54 -3.23
C GLU A 95 27.49 -8.58 -4.43
N ASN A 96 28.06 -9.00 -5.56
CA ASN A 96 28.24 -8.18 -6.75
C ASN A 96 26.93 -7.86 -7.51
N VAL A 97 25.81 -8.50 -7.18
CA VAL A 97 24.47 -8.26 -7.77
C VAL A 97 23.61 -7.35 -6.88
N ARG A 98 24.01 -7.07 -5.63
CA ARG A 98 23.29 -6.16 -4.71
C ARG A 98 23.22 -4.71 -5.19
N ASN A 99 24.00 -4.34 -6.21
CA ASN A 99 23.94 -3.04 -6.88
C ASN A 99 22.88 -2.98 -7.99
N LEU A 100 22.05 -4.00 -8.18
CA LEU A 100 20.86 -3.89 -9.03
C LEU A 100 19.87 -2.93 -8.37
N HIS A 101 19.94 -1.66 -8.77
CA HIS A 101 19.01 -0.62 -8.35
C HIS A 101 17.55 -1.02 -8.65
N GLY A 102 16.61 -0.60 -7.80
CA GLY A 102 15.16 -0.72 -8.01
C GLY A 102 14.57 -2.12 -7.79
N THR A 103 15.10 -2.89 -6.84
CA THR A 103 14.39 -4.03 -6.24
C THR A 103 13.14 -3.59 -5.48
N ARG A 104 13.14 -2.35 -4.96
CA ARG A 104 12.00 -1.72 -4.32
C ARG A 104 10.77 -1.66 -5.25
N ASP A 105 10.94 -1.09 -6.44
CA ASP A 105 9.87 -0.98 -7.44
C ASP A 105 9.29 -2.36 -7.83
N LEU A 106 10.12 -3.41 -7.75
CA LEU A 106 9.69 -4.79 -7.98
C LEU A 106 8.86 -5.33 -6.83
N TYR A 107 9.24 -5.08 -5.57
CA TYR A 107 8.39 -5.41 -4.42
C TYR A 107 7.06 -4.65 -4.47
N GLU A 108 7.06 -3.38 -4.89
CA GLU A 108 5.82 -2.63 -5.07
C GLU A 108 4.92 -3.26 -6.13
N THR A 109 5.48 -3.59 -7.29
CA THR A 109 4.72 -4.19 -8.40
C THR A 109 4.23 -5.59 -8.03
N ALA A 110 5.05 -6.38 -7.34
CA ALA A 110 4.68 -7.69 -6.82
C ALA A 110 3.54 -7.57 -5.79
N ALA A 111 3.66 -6.67 -4.80
CA ALA A 111 2.62 -6.43 -3.81
C ALA A 111 1.30 -6.00 -4.46
N ARG A 112 1.34 -5.06 -5.41
CA ARG A 112 0.15 -4.62 -6.15
C ARG A 112 -0.47 -5.74 -6.98
N SER A 113 0.35 -6.59 -7.60
CA SER A 113 -0.13 -7.73 -8.39
C SER A 113 -0.77 -8.79 -7.49
N ALA A 114 -0.13 -9.14 -6.38
CA ALA A 114 -0.66 -10.07 -5.37
C ALA A 114 -2.02 -9.59 -4.81
N VAL A 115 -2.15 -8.29 -4.50
CA VAL A 115 -3.46 -7.71 -4.09
C VAL A 115 -4.53 -7.85 -5.18
N ARG A 116 -4.17 -7.70 -6.47
CA ARG A 116 -5.12 -7.87 -7.59
C ARG A 116 -5.55 -9.32 -7.77
N LEU A 117 -4.69 -10.27 -7.42
CA LEU A 117 -4.96 -11.72 -7.47
C LEU A 117 -5.66 -12.24 -6.21
N GLY A 118 -5.73 -11.45 -5.13
CA GLY A 118 -6.30 -11.87 -3.85
C GLY A 118 -5.31 -12.60 -2.94
N GLU A 119 -4.02 -12.60 -3.28
CA GLU A 119 -2.94 -13.24 -2.52
C GLU A 119 -2.42 -12.31 -1.42
N TYR A 120 -3.27 -12.00 -0.44
CA TYR A 120 -3.00 -10.93 0.52
C TYR A 120 -1.85 -11.20 1.50
N GLU A 121 -1.66 -12.46 1.90
CA GLU A 121 -0.53 -12.83 2.76
C GLU A 121 0.81 -12.57 2.06
N GLN A 122 0.92 -12.97 0.79
CA GLN A 122 2.11 -12.71 -0.01
C GLN A 122 2.32 -11.20 -0.23
N ALA A 123 1.23 -10.45 -0.48
CA ALA A 123 1.29 -9.00 -0.59
C ALA A 123 1.84 -8.33 0.67
N VAL A 124 1.41 -8.77 1.86
CA VAL A 124 1.94 -8.31 3.15
C VAL A 124 3.43 -8.62 3.26
N GLY A 125 3.84 -9.83 2.89
CA GLY A 125 5.25 -10.22 2.84
C GLY A 125 6.09 -9.26 1.98
N PHE A 126 5.62 -8.91 0.79
CA PHE A 126 6.36 -7.98 -0.09
C PHE A 126 6.47 -6.57 0.48
N VAL A 127 5.41 -6.01 1.05
CA VAL A 127 5.48 -4.63 1.58
C VAL A 127 6.32 -4.52 2.85
N ASN A 128 6.44 -5.61 3.62
CA ASN A 128 7.33 -5.67 4.78
C ASN A 128 8.82 -5.63 4.39
N GLU A 129 9.16 -6.08 3.18
CA GLU A 129 10.52 -6.03 2.64
C GLU A 129 10.89 -4.64 2.08
N ILE A 130 9.92 -3.74 1.96
CA ILE A 130 10.14 -2.36 1.52
C ILE A 130 10.59 -1.52 2.72
N ASP A 131 11.91 -1.34 2.82
CA ASP A 131 12.54 -0.40 3.76
C ASP A 131 12.65 0.99 3.12
N SER A 132 11.60 1.80 3.28
CA SER A 132 11.57 3.17 2.78
C SER A 132 10.49 4.00 3.45
N GLU A 133 10.81 5.26 3.70
CA GLU A 133 9.94 6.27 4.32
C GLU A 133 9.32 7.23 3.28
N GLU A 134 9.31 6.88 2.00
CA GLU A 134 8.63 7.69 0.99
C GLU A 134 7.10 7.63 1.17
N PRO A 135 6.36 8.74 1.00
CA PRO A 135 4.91 8.77 1.16
C PRO A 135 4.17 7.69 0.34
N GLY A 136 4.66 7.39 -0.87
CA GLY A 136 4.08 6.36 -1.73
C GLY A 136 4.10 4.96 -1.10
N HIS A 137 5.14 4.63 -0.32
CA HIS A 137 5.24 3.32 0.34
C HIS A 137 4.36 3.22 1.57
N PHE A 138 4.22 4.28 2.36
CA PHE A 138 3.25 4.32 3.46
C PHE A 138 1.84 4.11 2.93
N GLN A 139 1.48 4.80 1.83
CA GLN A 139 0.18 4.62 1.20
C GLN A 139 -0.01 3.20 0.64
N LEU A 140 1.04 2.60 0.05
CA LEU A 140 1.00 1.22 -0.43
C LEU A 140 0.81 0.22 0.72
N LYS A 141 1.61 0.33 1.79
CA LYS A 141 1.52 -0.50 2.99
C LYS A 141 0.12 -0.43 3.59
N ALA A 142 -0.39 0.79 3.80
CA ALA A 142 -1.75 1.02 4.26
C ALA A 142 -2.81 0.31 3.42
N MET A 143 -2.74 0.44 2.10
CA MET A 143 -3.65 -0.23 1.18
C MET A 143 -3.56 -1.76 1.29
N VAL A 144 -2.35 -2.33 1.33
CA VAL A 144 -2.14 -3.78 1.40
C VAL A 144 -2.71 -4.33 2.71
N TYR A 145 -2.34 -3.75 3.85
CA TYR A 145 -2.86 -4.20 5.15
C TYR A 145 -4.39 -4.06 5.24
N PHE A 146 -4.95 -2.96 4.75
CA PHE A 146 -6.41 -2.78 4.71
C PHE A 146 -7.11 -3.85 3.86
N LYS A 147 -6.49 -4.30 2.77
CA LYS A 147 -7.04 -5.39 1.94
C LYS A 147 -6.85 -6.75 2.61
N ALA A 148 -5.75 -6.94 3.34
CA ALA A 148 -5.42 -8.17 4.06
C ALA A 148 -6.25 -8.38 5.34
N LYS A 149 -7.02 -7.38 5.80
CA LYS A 149 -7.79 -7.40 7.06
C LYS A 149 -8.71 -8.61 7.27
N ARG A 150 -9.16 -9.27 6.19
CA ARG A 150 -10.04 -10.46 6.25
C ARG A 150 -9.30 -11.80 6.20
N TYR A 151 -7.99 -11.79 5.92
CA TYR A 151 -7.20 -12.99 5.63
C TYR A 151 -6.18 -13.30 6.71
N VAL A 152 -5.66 -12.27 7.39
CA VAL A 152 -4.69 -12.44 8.48
C VAL A 152 -5.46 -12.57 9.80
N ALA A 153 -6.22 -13.65 9.92
CA ALA A 153 -6.93 -14.01 11.16
C ALA A 153 -6.01 -14.70 12.19
N TYR A 154 -4.71 -14.91 11.89
CA TYR A 154 -3.93 -15.95 12.57
C TYR A 154 -2.57 -15.57 13.16
N LEU A 155 -2.12 -14.32 13.10
CA LEU A 155 -0.86 -13.94 13.74
C LEU A 155 -0.99 -12.57 14.43
N SER A 156 -1.27 -12.63 15.74
CA SER A 156 -0.80 -11.74 16.82
C SER A 156 -0.82 -10.20 16.60
N LEU A 157 -1.47 -9.56 17.57
CA LEU A 157 -1.11 -8.33 18.27
C LEU A 157 -1.25 -6.95 17.60
N THR A 158 -1.21 -6.87 16.27
CA THR A 158 -1.72 -5.69 15.57
C THR A 158 -2.54 -6.12 14.38
N THR A 159 -3.86 -6.00 14.52
CA THR A 159 -4.81 -6.22 13.43
C THR A 159 -4.29 -5.51 12.17
N PRO A 160 -4.31 -6.12 10.96
CA PRO A 160 -3.93 -5.42 9.74
C PRO A 160 -4.60 -4.04 9.60
N SER A 161 -5.78 -3.85 10.19
CA SER A 161 -6.44 -2.55 10.35
C SER A 161 -5.59 -1.52 11.13
N ILE A 162 -5.01 -1.88 12.29
CA ILE A 162 -4.11 -1.01 13.07
C ILE A 162 -2.85 -0.68 12.28
N ALA A 163 -2.21 -1.69 11.67
CA ALA A 163 -1.04 -1.47 10.81
C ALA A 163 -1.39 -0.54 9.63
N ALA A 164 -2.57 -0.69 9.04
CA ALA A 164 -3.06 0.20 8.00
C ALA A 164 -3.28 1.63 8.50
N ILE A 165 -3.85 1.80 9.70
CA ILE A 165 -4.04 3.13 10.32
C ILE A 165 -2.68 3.79 10.57
N LYS A 166 -1.75 3.11 11.24
CA LYS A 166 -0.40 3.63 11.52
C LYS A 166 0.31 4.08 10.23
N ASN A 167 0.23 3.30 9.15
CA ASN A 167 0.80 3.70 7.86
C ASN A 167 0.07 4.90 7.20
N ASN A 168 -1.26 5.01 7.33
CA ASN A 168 -1.96 6.23 6.87
C ASN A 168 -1.58 7.46 7.71
N ILE A 169 -1.34 7.30 9.01
CA ILE A 169 -0.85 8.36 9.89
C ILE A 169 0.54 8.83 9.43
N SER A 170 1.49 7.90 9.28
CA SER A 170 2.84 8.24 8.76
C SER A 170 2.79 8.91 7.39
N TYR A 171 1.85 8.49 6.53
CA TYR A 171 1.60 9.18 5.26
C TYR A 171 1.09 10.61 5.46
N LEU A 172 0.12 10.83 6.34
CA LEU A 172 -0.50 12.14 6.60
C LEU A 172 0.46 13.11 7.31
N ASP A 173 1.40 12.62 8.11
CA ASP A 173 2.48 13.42 8.69
C ASP A 173 3.35 14.06 7.58
N LEU A 174 3.53 13.36 6.46
CA LEU A 174 4.29 13.84 5.29
C LEU A 174 3.43 14.60 4.28
N ARG A 175 2.18 14.18 4.08
CA ARG A 175 1.22 14.76 3.12
C ARG A 175 -0.09 15.08 3.82
N LYS A 176 -0.08 16.21 4.53
CA LYS A 176 -1.24 16.74 5.24
C LYS A 176 -2.41 16.96 4.28
N ASN A 177 -3.62 16.82 4.80
CA ASN A 177 -4.88 17.12 4.10
C ASN A 177 -5.16 16.24 2.87
N ASP A 178 -4.79 14.96 2.88
CA ASP A 178 -5.28 14.00 1.90
C ASP A 178 -6.60 13.36 2.39
N PHE A 179 -7.72 13.72 1.75
CA PHE A 179 -9.03 13.21 2.14
C PHE A 179 -9.11 11.68 2.05
N SER A 180 -8.40 11.06 1.10
CA SER A 180 -8.46 9.62 0.89
C SER A 180 -7.77 8.86 2.02
N ALA A 181 -6.67 9.39 2.56
CA ALA A 181 -6.00 8.78 3.70
C ALA A 181 -6.86 8.88 4.97
N TRP A 182 -7.48 10.04 5.23
CA TRP A 182 -8.46 10.20 6.31
C TRP A 182 -9.65 9.25 6.17
N LYS A 183 -10.19 9.11 4.95
CA LYS A 183 -11.28 8.16 4.66
C LYS A 183 -10.84 6.71 4.93
N ASN A 184 -9.62 6.35 4.54
CA ASN A 184 -9.08 5.01 4.77
C ASN A 184 -8.92 4.72 6.26
N ILE A 185 -8.47 5.68 7.08
CA ILE A 185 -8.41 5.53 8.54
C ILE A 185 -9.82 5.22 9.09
N GLY A 186 -10.83 6.00 8.70
CA GLY A 186 -12.23 5.76 9.10
C GLY A 186 -12.71 4.35 8.75
N HIS A 187 -12.45 3.88 7.52
CA HIS A 187 -12.79 2.52 7.09
C HIS A 187 -12.01 1.42 7.83
N CYS A 188 -10.77 1.69 8.24
CA CYS A 188 -9.99 0.75 9.05
C CYS A 188 -10.56 0.64 10.46
N LEU A 189 -10.94 1.77 11.07
CA LEU A 189 -11.56 1.83 12.39
C LEU A 189 -12.91 1.11 12.39
N VAL A 190 -13.78 1.37 11.40
CA VAL A 190 -15.04 0.62 11.26
C VAL A 190 -14.80 -0.89 11.10
N ALA A 191 -13.72 -1.30 10.43
CA ALA A 191 -13.41 -2.73 10.31
C ALA A 191 -13.03 -3.39 11.65
N LEU A 192 -12.55 -2.60 12.63
CA LEU A 192 -12.28 -3.10 13.98
C LEU A 192 -13.57 -3.39 14.76
N LEU A 193 -14.71 -2.88 14.30
CA LEU A 193 -16.03 -3.14 14.88
C LEU A 193 -16.63 -4.47 14.43
N SER A 194 -15.98 -5.24 13.55
CA SER A 194 -16.56 -6.51 13.08
C SER A 194 -16.82 -7.49 14.24
N PRO A 195 -17.93 -8.25 14.24
CA PRO A 195 -18.30 -9.16 15.34
C PRO A 195 -17.18 -10.16 15.72
N GLN A 196 -16.44 -10.62 14.70
CA GLN A 196 -15.30 -11.53 14.85
C GLN A 196 -14.16 -10.95 15.71
N GLN A 197 -14.03 -9.63 15.76
CA GLN A 197 -13.04 -8.92 16.57
C GLN A 197 -13.62 -8.50 17.93
N CYS A 198 -14.91 -8.17 17.98
CA CYS A 198 -15.62 -7.82 19.20
C CYS A 198 -15.70 -8.98 20.22
N ASP A 199 -15.85 -10.22 19.76
CA ASP A 199 -15.93 -11.41 20.65
C ASP A 199 -14.65 -11.64 21.47
N ALA A 200 -13.50 -11.11 21.04
CA ALA A 200 -12.24 -11.19 21.77
C ALA A 200 -12.17 -10.26 23.00
N PHE A 201 -13.04 -9.26 23.09
CA PHE A 201 -13.03 -8.22 24.13
C PHE A 201 -14.20 -8.39 25.11
N SER A 202 -14.28 -9.55 25.77
CA SER A 202 -15.43 -9.98 26.59
C SER A 202 -15.69 -9.19 27.90
N GLY A 203 -15.05 -8.03 28.11
CA GLY A 203 -15.13 -7.25 29.37
C GLY A 203 -15.56 -5.78 29.24
N ASP A 204 -15.02 -5.06 28.24
CA ASP A 204 -15.20 -3.60 28.07
C ASP A 204 -15.78 -3.21 26.70
N LEU A 205 -16.47 -4.16 26.06
CA LEU A 205 -16.92 -4.05 24.67
C LEU A 205 -17.72 -2.77 24.33
N PRO A 206 -18.64 -2.27 25.20
CA PRO A 206 -19.38 -1.05 24.90
C PRO A 206 -18.47 0.19 24.82
N SER A 207 -17.50 0.31 25.73
CA SER A 207 -16.59 1.47 25.80
C SER A 207 -15.63 1.52 24.60
N ILE A 208 -15.06 0.37 24.24
CA ILE A 208 -14.16 0.26 23.09
C ILE A 208 -14.92 0.53 21.78
N THR A 209 -16.14 0.01 21.65
CA THR A 209 -16.95 0.21 20.45
C THR A 209 -17.34 1.68 20.27
N ILE A 210 -17.75 2.35 21.35
CA ILE A 210 -18.02 3.79 21.34
C ILE A 210 -16.76 4.54 20.91
N THR A 211 -15.62 4.25 21.54
CA THR A 211 -14.33 4.89 21.23
C THR A 211 -13.97 4.74 19.74
N ILE A 212 -13.99 3.53 19.20
CA ILE A 212 -13.67 3.26 17.79
C ILE A 212 -14.66 3.98 16.86
N SER A 213 -15.95 3.97 17.18
CA SER A 213 -16.99 4.65 16.39
C SER A 213 -16.80 6.17 16.38
N THR A 214 -16.51 6.78 17.53
CA THR A 214 -16.21 8.22 17.65
C THR A 214 -14.96 8.59 16.85
N LEU A 215 -13.88 7.79 16.94
CA LEU A 215 -12.65 8.02 16.17
C LEU A 215 -12.88 7.87 14.65
N ALA A 216 -13.69 6.90 14.24
CA ALA A 216 -14.07 6.71 12.85
C ALA A 216 -14.86 7.92 12.34
N LEU A 217 -15.83 8.39 13.12
CA LEU A 217 -16.65 9.56 12.80
C LEU A 217 -15.80 10.81 12.64
N HIS A 218 -14.86 11.08 13.56
CA HIS A 218 -13.91 12.19 13.42
C HIS A 218 -13.09 12.09 12.12
N SER A 219 -12.61 10.89 11.79
CA SER A 219 -11.84 10.64 10.57
C SER A 219 -12.64 10.91 9.30
N PHE A 220 -13.91 10.46 9.25
CA PHE A 220 -14.80 10.72 8.12
C PHE A 220 -15.19 12.20 8.01
N ARG A 221 -15.50 12.88 9.12
CA ARG A 221 -15.76 14.32 9.13
C ARG A 221 -14.56 15.12 8.63
N LYS A 222 -13.34 14.78 9.07
CA LYS A 222 -12.11 15.42 8.57
C LYS A 222 -11.93 15.17 7.07
N SER A 223 -12.14 13.94 6.60
CA SER A 223 -12.12 13.60 5.17
C SER A 223 -13.13 14.44 4.38
N PHE A 224 -14.36 14.56 4.88
CA PHE A 224 -15.44 15.34 4.26
C PHE A 224 -15.10 16.82 4.17
N THR A 225 -14.57 17.43 5.24
CA THR A 225 -14.11 18.83 5.23
C THR A 225 -13.04 19.07 4.17
N ILE A 226 -12.06 18.17 4.06
CA ILE A 226 -10.99 18.27 3.05
C ILE A 226 -11.57 18.14 1.63
N LEU A 227 -12.42 17.14 1.40
CA LEU A 227 -13.04 16.90 0.09
C LEU A 227 -13.89 18.09 -0.35
N THR A 228 -14.73 18.61 0.55
CA THR A 228 -15.64 19.74 0.26
C THR A 228 -14.95 21.08 0.10
N SER A 229 -13.76 21.24 0.68
CA SER A 229 -12.89 22.40 0.46
C SER A 229 -12.13 22.36 -0.88
N SER A 230 -12.21 21.24 -1.62
CA SER A 230 -11.49 21.08 -2.89
C SER A 230 -12.18 21.78 -4.06
N LEU A 231 -11.42 22.02 -5.13
CA LEU A 231 -11.94 22.57 -6.40
C LEU A 231 -12.60 21.50 -7.30
N TRP A 232 -12.66 20.24 -6.87
CA TRP A 232 -13.16 19.12 -7.68
C TRP A 232 -14.60 19.30 -8.21
N PRO A 233 -15.55 19.93 -7.49
CA PRO A 233 -16.90 20.18 -8.01
C PRO A 233 -16.91 20.99 -9.32
N ASN A 234 -15.92 21.87 -9.49
CA ASN A 234 -15.82 22.79 -10.61
C ASN A 234 -15.15 22.18 -11.84
N VAL A 235 -14.66 20.93 -11.75
CA VAL A 235 -13.94 20.24 -12.83
C VAL A 235 -14.77 19.09 -13.37
N ASP A 236 -15.28 19.22 -14.59
CA ASP A 236 -16.23 18.28 -15.20
C ASP A 236 -15.74 16.81 -15.19
N ILE A 237 -14.45 16.59 -15.49
CA ILE A 237 -13.85 15.25 -15.60
C ILE A 237 -13.90 14.49 -14.26
N VAL A 238 -13.79 15.20 -13.13
CA VAL A 238 -13.75 14.58 -11.79
C VAL A 238 -15.04 14.79 -10.99
N ARG A 239 -16.01 15.58 -11.48
CA ARG A 239 -17.27 15.85 -10.79
C ARG A 239 -18.02 14.58 -10.42
N SER A 240 -18.14 13.62 -11.34
CA SER A 240 -18.81 12.34 -11.05
C SER A 240 -18.11 11.56 -9.93
N ARG A 241 -16.76 11.58 -9.88
CA ARG A 241 -16.01 10.98 -8.79
C ARG A 241 -16.26 11.74 -7.49
N TYR A 242 -16.18 13.07 -7.50
CA TYR A 242 -16.45 13.91 -6.34
C TYR A 242 -17.80 13.60 -5.71
N GLU A 243 -18.88 13.61 -6.50
CA GLU A 243 -20.24 13.34 -5.98
C GLU A 243 -20.38 11.94 -5.38
N ARG A 244 -19.70 10.94 -5.96
CA ARG A 244 -19.69 9.58 -5.42
C ARG A 244 -18.93 9.50 -4.10
N GLU A 245 -17.74 10.08 -4.02
CA GLU A 245 -16.93 10.08 -2.78
C GLU A 245 -17.63 10.88 -1.68
N LYS A 246 -18.24 12.02 -2.03
CA LYS A 246 -18.99 12.87 -1.09
C LYS A 246 -20.17 12.11 -0.49
N ARG A 247 -20.99 11.47 -1.33
CA ARG A 247 -22.14 10.67 -0.89
C ARG A 247 -21.72 9.53 0.03
N GLU A 248 -20.65 8.81 -0.31
CA GLU A 248 -20.11 7.73 0.53
C GLU A 248 -19.71 8.26 1.91
N LEU A 249 -19.10 9.44 1.98
CA LEU A 249 -18.75 10.07 3.26
C LEU A 249 -20.00 10.50 4.05
N GLU A 250 -20.99 11.09 3.40
CA GLU A 250 -22.27 11.49 4.04
C GLU A 250 -22.99 10.28 4.63
N GLU A 251 -23.10 9.18 3.89
CA GLU A 251 -23.70 7.92 4.34
C GLU A 251 -22.98 7.34 5.57
N MET A 252 -21.65 7.34 5.56
CA MET A 252 -20.85 6.83 6.69
C MET A 252 -20.96 7.73 7.94
N ILE A 253 -20.94 9.06 7.75
CA ILE A 253 -21.11 10.03 8.83
C ILE A 253 -22.49 9.85 9.47
N GLU A 254 -23.55 9.83 8.67
CA GLU A 254 -24.93 9.67 9.17
C GLU A 254 -25.10 8.36 9.94
N THR A 255 -24.51 7.27 9.45
CA THR A 255 -24.58 5.96 10.13
C THR A 255 -23.88 5.99 11.49
N LEU A 256 -22.68 6.58 11.56
CA LEU A 256 -21.93 6.66 12.81
C LEU A 256 -22.53 7.67 13.81
N GLU A 257 -23.13 8.76 13.33
CA GLU A 257 -23.86 9.72 14.19
C GLU A 257 -25.06 9.07 14.88
N LYS A 258 -25.79 8.18 14.19
CA LYS A 258 -26.87 7.40 14.80
C LYS A 258 -26.35 6.48 15.89
N LEU A 259 -25.21 5.83 15.67
CA LEU A 259 -24.56 4.97 16.66
C LEU A 259 -24.08 5.76 17.89
N GLU A 260 -23.57 6.98 17.70
CA GLU A 260 -23.17 7.89 18.79
C GLU A 260 -24.40 8.35 19.62
N LEU A 261 -25.55 8.56 18.98
CA LEU A 261 -26.80 9.01 19.62
C LEU A 261 -27.55 7.89 20.37
N CYS A 262 -27.31 6.62 20.05
CA CYS A 262 -28.00 5.47 20.68
C CYS A 262 -27.43 5.04 22.05
N ASP A 263 -26.48 5.81 22.62
CA ASP A 263 -25.97 5.65 24.00
C ASP A 263 -25.50 4.21 24.32
N GLY A 264 -24.96 3.51 23.32
CA GLY A 264 -24.35 2.18 23.50
C GLY A 264 -25.32 1.02 23.73
N LYS A 265 -26.57 1.08 23.27
CA LYS A 265 -27.48 -0.09 23.32
C LYS A 265 -27.04 -1.18 22.32
N PRO A 266 -26.56 -2.35 22.77
CA PRO A 266 -25.91 -3.35 21.90
C PRO A 266 -26.86 -4.00 20.88
N GLU A 267 -28.16 -4.01 21.18
CA GLU A 267 -29.18 -4.72 20.41
C GLU A 267 -29.57 -3.97 19.11
N GLU A 268 -29.40 -2.65 19.06
CA GLU A 268 -29.61 -1.83 17.86
C GLU A 268 -28.31 -1.68 17.04
N MET A 269 -27.16 -1.98 17.63
CA MET A 269 -25.86 -1.91 16.95
C MET A 269 -25.71 -3.01 15.89
N THR A 270 -26.25 -4.21 16.09
CA THR A 270 -26.04 -5.35 15.18
C THR A 270 -26.60 -5.12 13.78
N GLU A 271 -27.79 -4.55 13.64
CA GLU A 271 -28.41 -4.29 12.32
C GLU A 271 -27.68 -3.20 11.53
N ASP A 272 -27.20 -2.15 12.21
CA ASP A 272 -26.46 -1.07 11.57
C ASP A 272 -24.98 -1.42 11.33
N MET A 273 -24.39 -2.31 12.14
CA MET A 273 -23.07 -2.92 11.89
C MET A 273 -23.09 -3.85 10.68
N GLU A 274 -24.17 -4.62 10.47
CA GLU A 274 -24.36 -5.41 9.25
C GLU A 274 -24.46 -4.51 8.00
N LYS A 275 -25.08 -3.33 8.10
CA LYS A 275 -25.08 -2.33 7.01
C LYS A 275 -23.68 -1.78 6.73
N LEU A 276 -22.88 -1.52 7.77
CA LEU A 276 -21.49 -1.06 7.63
C LEU A 276 -20.60 -2.12 6.93
N GLU A 277 -20.82 -3.41 7.18
CA GLU A 277 -20.12 -4.50 6.48
C GLU A 277 -20.68 -4.81 5.07
N GLY A 278 -21.99 -4.60 4.88
CA GLY A 278 -22.74 -4.89 3.65
C GLY A 278 -22.57 -3.87 2.52
N ILE A 279 -22.08 -2.66 2.80
CA ILE A 279 -21.76 -1.65 1.78
C ILE A 279 -20.43 -2.03 1.09
N LYS A 280 -20.57 -2.90 0.08
CA LYS A 280 -19.59 -3.40 -0.92
C LYS A 280 -18.55 -4.43 -0.44
N LEU A 281 -18.90 -5.72 -0.60
CA LEU A 281 -18.07 -6.75 -1.27
C LEU A 281 -18.94 -7.97 -1.62
N LYS A 282 -19.23 -8.15 -2.91
CA LYS A 282 -20.02 -9.30 -3.44
C LYS A 282 -19.39 -10.65 -3.07
N LYS A 283 -20.07 -11.42 -2.21
CA LYS A 283 -20.37 -12.88 -2.26
C LYS A 283 -19.42 -13.83 -3.03
N LYS A 284 -18.10 -13.77 -2.80
CA LYS A 284 -17.16 -14.79 -3.35
C LYS A 284 -16.18 -15.40 -2.34
N GLY A 285 -16.27 -15.05 -1.06
CA GLY A 285 -15.32 -15.50 -0.03
C GLY A 285 -15.87 -16.48 1.00
N GLU A 286 -17.17 -16.78 0.99
CA GLU A 286 -17.83 -17.59 2.03
C GLU A 286 -17.39 -19.07 1.98
N ASP A 287 -17.16 -19.61 0.78
CA ASP A 287 -16.79 -21.03 0.59
C ASP A 287 -15.39 -21.40 1.13
N PHE A 288 -14.52 -20.43 1.41
CA PHE A 288 -13.13 -20.69 1.86
C PHE A 288 -12.99 -20.71 3.39
N LEU A 289 -13.89 -20.05 4.12
CA LEU A 289 -13.86 -19.94 5.58
C LEU A 289 -14.24 -21.26 6.27
N GLU A 290 -15.14 -22.02 5.66
CA GLU A 290 -15.64 -23.30 6.21
C GLU A 290 -14.55 -24.40 6.22
N ILE A 291 -13.58 -24.32 5.31
CA ILE A 291 -12.49 -25.30 5.18
C ILE A 291 -11.43 -25.13 6.28
N ASN A 292 -11.16 -23.90 6.73
CA ASN A 292 -10.10 -23.64 7.71
C ASN A 292 -10.56 -23.80 9.16
N MET A 293 -11.84 -23.54 9.48
CA MET A 293 -12.39 -23.77 10.83
C MET A 293 -12.34 -25.24 11.26
N ASN A 294 -12.43 -26.18 10.30
CA ASN A 294 -12.38 -27.61 10.60
C ASN A 294 -10.96 -28.12 10.90
N ARG A 295 -9.91 -27.37 10.56
CA ARG A 295 -8.51 -27.75 10.88
C ARG A 295 -8.08 -27.41 12.31
N LEU A 296 -8.80 -26.52 12.99
CA LEU A 296 -8.45 -26.03 14.33
C LEU A 296 -9.10 -26.78 15.48
N LYS A 297 -10.12 -27.59 15.19
CA LYS A 297 -10.78 -28.44 16.19
C LYS A 297 -10.00 -29.71 16.52
N ASP A 298 -8.92 -30.00 15.78
CA ASP A 298 -8.14 -31.23 15.92
C ASP A 298 -6.86 -31.11 16.78
N ASP A 299 -6.45 -29.90 17.21
CA ASP A 299 -5.25 -29.71 18.03
C ASP A 299 -5.60 -29.50 19.51
N GLY A 300 -5.33 -30.55 20.31
CA GLY A 300 -5.82 -30.77 21.67
C GLY A 300 -5.34 -29.85 22.82
N ASP A 301 -5.94 -30.12 23.98
CA ASP A 301 -6.10 -29.34 25.22
C ASP A 301 -4.84 -28.86 25.99
N GLU A 302 -3.61 -29.12 25.55
CA GLU A 302 -2.42 -28.76 26.34
C GLU A 302 -1.94 -27.29 26.18
N ASN A 303 -2.58 -26.51 25.29
CA ASN A 303 -2.16 -25.14 24.94
C ASN A 303 -2.92 -24.01 25.66
N GLY A 304 -3.81 -24.31 26.61
CA GLY A 304 -4.73 -23.30 27.20
C GLY A 304 -4.06 -22.13 27.94
N PHE A 305 -3.06 -22.41 28.77
CA PHE A 305 -2.43 -21.39 29.63
C PHE A 305 -1.48 -20.44 28.87
N MET A 306 -0.76 -20.95 27.87
CA MET A 306 0.07 -20.11 26.99
C MET A 306 -0.81 -19.23 26.09
N LYS A 307 -1.92 -19.77 25.58
CA LYS A 307 -2.90 -19.01 24.79
C LYS A 307 -3.52 -17.86 25.59
N GLU A 308 -3.86 -18.07 26.87
CA GLU A 308 -4.47 -17.02 27.69
C GLU A 308 -3.53 -15.83 27.97
N ASN A 309 -2.24 -16.10 28.22
CA ASN A 309 -1.25 -15.03 28.44
C ASN A 309 -0.91 -14.28 27.15
N LEU A 310 -0.84 -14.98 26.02
CA LEU A 310 -0.72 -14.37 24.69
C LEU A 310 -1.92 -13.43 24.43
N ILE A 311 -3.15 -13.90 24.64
CA ILE A 311 -4.38 -13.11 24.46
C ILE A 311 -4.39 -11.84 25.34
N LYS A 312 -3.92 -11.93 26.60
CA LYS A 312 -3.88 -10.75 27.48
C LYS A 312 -2.85 -9.71 27.04
N GLN A 313 -1.69 -10.16 26.54
CA GLN A 313 -0.72 -9.28 25.91
C GLN A 313 -1.29 -8.68 24.62
N ASP A 314 -1.97 -9.49 23.80
CA ASP A 314 -2.72 -9.11 22.60
C ASP A 314 -3.67 -7.93 22.82
N VAL A 315 -4.45 -7.98 23.90
CA VAL A 315 -5.41 -6.93 24.23
C VAL A 315 -4.72 -5.66 24.72
N SER A 316 -3.65 -5.76 25.51
CA SER A 316 -2.95 -4.60 26.07
C SER A 316 -2.31 -3.74 24.98
N GLU A 317 -1.56 -4.35 24.06
CA GLU A 317 -0.89 -3.57 23.00
C GLU A 317 -1.92 -3.00 21.99
N PHE A 318 -3.06 -3.68 21.78
CA PHE A 318 -4.16 -3.14 21.00
C PHE A 318 -4.76 -1.89 21.63
N GLN A 319 -5.02 -1.92 22.93
CA GLN A 319 -5.56 -0.77 23.67
C GLN A 319 -4.60 0.42 23.64
N GLU A 320 -3.30 0.18 23.89
CA GLU A 320 -2.26 1.20 23.79
C GLU A 320 -2.20 1.79 22.37
N ALA A 321 -2.19 0.95 21.33
CA ALA A 321 -2.19 1.43 19.95
C ALA A 321 -3.45 2.24 19.60
N LEU A 322 -4.62 1.86 20.13
CA LEU A 322 -5.86 2.58 19.91
C LEU A 322 -5.86 3.95 20.63
N GLU A 323 -5.28 4.02 21.83
CA GLU A 323 -5.10 5.26 22.58
C GLU A 323 -4.17 6.22 21.82
N GLU A 324 -3.00 5.76 21.36
CA GLU A 324 -2.07 6.54 20.54
C GLU A 324 -2.74 7.10 19.27
N ILE A 325 -3.49 6.24 18.57
CA ILE A 325 -4.25 6.62 17.36
C ILE A 325 -5.31 7.66 17.72
N GLY A 326 -6.02 7.46 18.83
CA GLY A 326 -7.06 8.36 19.31
C GLY A 326 -6.53 9.75 19.61
N GLU A 327 -5.44 9.84 20.37
CA GLU A 327 -4.76 11.11 20.67
C GLU A 327 -4.33 11.84 19.38
N TRP A 328 -3.75 11.12 18.42
CA TRP A 328 -3.35 11.70 17.15
C TRP A 328 -4.53 12.26 16.36
N ILE A 329 -5.62 11.47 16.22
CA ILE A 329 -6.82 11.90 15.48
C ILE A 329 -7.44 13.14 16.12
N LEU A 330 -7.61 13.14 17.46
CA LEU A 330 -8.22 14.26 18.18
C LEU A 330 -7.37 15.54 18.10
N ARG A 331 -6.03 15.41 18.15
CA ARG A 331 -5.11 16.53 17.95
C ARG A 331 -5.25 17.15 16.55
N GLU A 332 -5.25 16.32 15.50
CA GLU A 332 -5.34 16.81 14.13
C GLU A 332 -6.74 17.34 13.76
N CYS A 333 -7.78 16.89 14.47
CA CYS A 333 -9.14 17.42 14.31
C CYS A 333 -9.32 18.75 15.04
N SER A 334 -8.83 18.88 16.29
CA SER A 334 -8.95 20.09 17.11
C SER A 334 -8.13 21.27 16.57
N GLY A 335 -7.02 21.02 15.87
CA GLY A 335 -6.20 22.06 15.23
C GLY A 335 -6.84 22.76 14.00
N THR A 336 -8.08 22.42 13.63
CA THR A 336 -8.75 22.97 12.42
C THR A 336 -9.63 24.20 12.69
N THR A 337 -9.64 24.74 13.92
CA THR A 337 -10.21 26.07 14.19
C THR A 337 -9.13 27.14 14.05
N ALA A 338 -8.95 27.66 12.84
CA ALA A 338 -8.26 28.92 12.57
C ALA A 338 -8.87 29.57 11.33
#